data_AF-A0AAU2WGU9-F1
#
_entry.id   AF-A0AAU2WGU9-F1
#
_cell.length_a   1.000
_cell.length_b   1.000
_cell.length_c   1.000
_cell.angle_alpha   90.00
_cell.angle_beta   90.00
_cell.angle_gamma   90.00
#
_symmetry.space_group_name_H-M   'P 1'
#
loop_
_entity.id
_entity.type
_entity.pdbx_description
1 polymer ?
#
loop_
_entity_poly.entity_id
_entity_poly.type
_entity_poly.pdbx_seq_one_letter_code
_entity_poly.pdbx_strand_id
1 'polypeptide(L)'
;MIDAYAGSPQLTDAQRAVVEQPWDARVLVTAGAGSGKTHTLVRRLDALVGHQEDALEAGEILVLSFSRAAVRELRHRIATHGERARRVRVQTFDSWAYSLLVHSYPDEDWSRIGFDERIRAATEAIGKGAVEVGEAGPPAHVVIDEVQDLVGDRRDMVETLLDQFQDSCGFTVVGDSAQSIYGFQIEDPDARAAEVDYFLTWLRTSYSDDLVELHLTENFRAETEEARTALSLGPEIQRLGPDPAGKDGERLYRRLCGQLSVLPDLGTLEDPSTVASLRDFPDSCAILTRNNSQALVVSELLTAQGIDHCLKRSLRDRPVPYWIAELLRRAGAPTLAEARFLEILAAIPLPDNTDPAQLWRSLRGVARGPRGFLDLGKVRRAVAEGRFPDELVVPESARLVVSTVHRAKGLEYDRVILLAPPTPAELRKRHTTVDPAAEARALYVAMTRPRVDLCHVKAPNTSHLRRECRTGRHYIGGWQSYRRFGIAAADRDVCHEVPPGTDVPDTTALAVQEYLLTHVHPGDPVTLRLRHELPMGVDQSPPYALHHAGREIGEVSEQFRRDLFTVEKVSANWEITWPFEITGLRVDTLETVAGSAAVGARAGLGDHGAWVVPRITGLGRYRRTSGSQQEVQA
;
A
#
# COMPACT_ATOMS: atom_id res chain seq x y z
N MET A 1 -11.49 -38.78 4.98
CA MET A 1 -11.43 -37.31 5.13
C MET A 1 -9.98 -36.95 5.30
N ILE A 2 -9.40 -36.24 4.33
CA ILE A 2 -8.11 -35.59 4.53
C ILE A 2 -8.44 -34.37 5.39
N ASP A 3 -7.87 -34.27 6.59
CA ASP A 3 -8.01 -33.08 7.42
C ASP A 3 -7.46 -31.89 6.62
N ALA A 4 -8.35 -30.99 6.18
CA ALA A 4 -7.99 -29.82 5.39
C ALA A 4 -7.06 -28.87 6.15
N TYR A 5 -6.94 -29.06 7.47
CA TYR A 5 -6.04 -28.34 8.36
C TYR A 5 -4.84 -29.19 8.80
N ALA A 6 -4.58 -30.35 8.19
CA ALA A 6 -3.37 -31.13 8.46
C ALA A 6 -2.12 -30.24 8.23
N GLY A 7 -1.48 -29.81 9.34
CA GLY A 7 -0.33 -28.89 9.33
C GLY A 7 -0.65 -27.44 9.75
N SER A 8 -1.91 -27.08 9.99
CA SER A 8 -2.28 -25.80 10.60
C SER A 8 -2.17 -25.87 12.14
N PRO A 9 -1.79 -24.77 12.81
CA PRO A 9 -1.74 -24.74 14.27
C PRO A 9 -3.09 -25.12 14.90
N GLN A 10 -3.06 -25.78 16.06
CA GLN A 10 -4.27 -26.00 16.84
C GLN A 10 -4.81 -24.68 17.38
N LEU A 11 -6.14 -24.55 17.41
CA LEU A 11 -6.80 -23.40 18.02
C LEU A 11 -6.63 -23.45 19.54
N THR A 12 -6.26 -22.32 20.13
CA THR A 12 -6.38 -22.15 21.59
C THR A 12 -7.84 -22.15 22.02
N ASP A 13 -8.10 -22.31 23.31
CA ASP A 13 -9.47 -22.26 23.83
C ASP A 13 -10.14 -20.90 23.55
N ALA A 14 -9.40 -19.79 23.62
CA ALA A 14 -9.92 -18.47 23.28
C ALA A 14 -10.24 -18.32 21.78
N GLN A 15 -9.38 -18.84 20.90
CA GLN A 15 -9.65 -18.84 19.45
C GLN A 15 -10.81 -19.78 19.11
N ARG A 16 -10.90 -20.93 19.78
CA ARG A 16 -12.01 -21.88 19.62
C ARG A 16 -13.34 -21.26 20.06
N ALA A 17 -13.37 -20.54 21.18
CA ALA A 17 -14.56 -19.83 21.65
C ALA A 17 -15.06 -18.78 20.64
N VAL A 18 -14.17 -18.18 19.83
CA VAL A 18 -14.56 -17.31 18.72
C VAL A 18 -15.12 -18.12 17.56
N VAL A 19 -14.49 -19.24 17.19
CA VAL A 19 -14.89 -20.06 16.04
C VAL A 19 -16.25 -20.74 16.26
N GLU A 20 -16.57 -21.11 17.50
CA GLU A 20 -17.78 -21.87 17.85
C GLU A 20 -19.03 -21.03 18.09
N GLN A 21 -18.95 -19.69 17.97
CA GLN A 21 -20.14 -18.85 18.08
C GLN A 21 -21.11 -19.11 16.91
N PRO A 22 -22.43 -19.03 17.14
CA PRO A 22 -23.41 -19.22 16.08
C PRO A 22 -23.38 -18.08 15.06
N TRP A 23 -24.00 -18.31 13.90
CA TRP A 23 -23.96 -17.37 12.78
C TRP A 23 -24.70 -16.06 13.06
N ASP A 24 -25.71 -16.08 13.92
CA ASP A 24 -26.49 -14.91 14.32
C ASP A 24 -25.84 -14.13 15.49
N ALA A 25 -24.76 -14.66 16.07
CA ALA A 25 -24.05 -13.99 17.16
C ALA A 25 -23.41 -12.68 16.72
N ARG A 26 -23.45 -11.72 17.64
CA ARG A 26 -22.78 -10.42 17.56
C ARG A 26 -21.51 -10.47 18.41
N VAL A 27 -20.36 -10.56 17.77
CA VAL A 27 -19.09 -10.89 18.43
C VAL A 27 -18.09 -9.78 18.20
N LEU A 28 -17.53 -9.24 19.28
CA LEU A 28 -16.37 -8.36 19.25
C LEU A 28 -15.14 -9.12 19.75
N VAL A 29 -14.15 -9.27 18.88
CA VAL A 29 -12.87 -9.93 19.19
C VAL A 29 -11.78 -8.89 19.34
N THR A 30 -11.36 -8.63 20.58
CA THR A 30 -10.21 -7.78 20.88
C THR A 30 -8.95 -8.63 20.91
N ALA A 31 -7.98 -8.34 20.06
CA ALA A 31 -6.86 -9.24 19.81
C ALA A 31 -5.53 -8.49 19.82
N GLY A 32 -4.55 -8.99 20.58
CA GLY A 32 -3.19 -8.41 20.61
C GLY A 32 -2.44 -8.57 19.28
N ALA A 33 -1.26 -7.95 19.20
CA ALA A 33 -0.35 -8.15 18.08
C ALA A 33 0.11 -9.62 18.02
N GLY A 34 0.10 -10.22 16.82
CA GLY A 34 0.54 -11.60 16.61
C GLY A 34 -0.34 -12.69 17.25
N SER A 35 -1.58 -12.39 17.64
CA SER A 35 -2.48 -13.33 18.34
C SER A 35 -3.25 -14.31 17.44
N GLY A 36 -2.91 -14.35 16.16
CA GLY A 36 -3.57 -15.23 15.19
C GLY A 36 -4.95 -14.74 14.73
N LYS A 37 -5.26 -13.44 14.82
CA LYS A 37 -6.52 -12.83 14.31
C LYS A 37 -7.00 -13.43 12.99
N THR A 38 -6.16 -13.39 11.96
CA THR A 38 -6.49 -13.88 10.63
C THR A 38 -6.68 -15.39 10.61
N HIS A 39 -5.90 -16.15 11.39
CA HIS A 39 -6.09 -17.60 11.51
C HIS A 39 -7.46 -17.92 12.13
N THR A 40 -7.81 -17.25 13.23
CA THR A 40 -9.13 -17.40 13.88
C THR A 40 -10.27 -17.01 12.95
N LEU A 41 -10.13 -15.91 12.19
CA LEU A 41 -11.13 -15.48 11.20
C LEU A 41 -11.36 -16.52 10.10
N VAL A 42 -10.28 -17.08 9.52
CA VAL A 42 -10.42 -18.12 8.49
C VAL A 42 -11.15 -19.35 9.04
N ARG A 43 -10.78 -19.80 10.24
CA ARG A 43 -11.41 -20.95 10.90
C ARG A 43 -12.87 -20.68 11.23
N ARG A 44 -13.21 -19.45 11.63
CA ARG A 44 -14.61 -19.03 11.85
C ARG A 44 -15.40 -19.03 10.55
N LEU A 45 -14.85 -18.48 9.46
CA LEU A 45 -15.51 -18.49 8.16
C LEU A 45 -15.81 -19.91 7.67
N ASP A 46 -14.89 -20.85 7.86
CA ASP A 46 -15.13 -22.26 7.53
C ASP A 46 -16.19 -22.91 8.43
N ALA A 47 -16.25 -22.54 9.72
CA ALA A 47 -17.29 -23.02 10.63
C ALA A 47 -18.68 -22.49 10.23
N LEU A 48 -18.77 -21.21 9.83
CA LEU A 48 -20.03 -20.60 9.35
C LEU A 48 -20.55 -21.27 8.08
N VAL A 49 -19.67 -21.64 7.13
CA VAL A 49 -20.02 -22.36 5.89
C VAL A 49 -20.01 -23.89 6.08
N GLY A 50 -20.10 -24.36 7.33
CA GLY A 50 -19.89 -25.74 7.74
C GLY A 50 -21.01 -26.71 7.34
N HIS A 51 -21.12 -27.82 8.07
CA HIS A 51 -22.11 -28.89 7.85
C HIS A 51 -23.24 -28.92 8.89
N GLN A 52 -23.34 -27.88 9.74
CA GLN A 52 -24.44 -27.77 10.68
C GLN A 52 -25.74 -27.43 9.93
N GLU A 53 -26.89 -27.79 10.49
CA GLU A 53 -28.20 -27.52 9.87
C GLU A 53 -28.41 -26.02 9.60
N ASP A 54 -27.77 -25.15 10.40
CA ASP A 54 -27.82 -23.70 10.30
C ASP A 54 -26.59 -23.09 9.57
N ALA A 55 -25.87 -23.87 8.76
CA ALA A 55 -24.71 -23.37 8.03
C ALA A 55 -25.11 -22.38 6.93
N LEU A 56 -24.34 -21.30 6.81
CA LEU A 56 -24.54 -20.26 5.81
C LEU A 56 -23.95 -20.66 4.45
N GLU A 57 -24.60 -20.24 3.38
CA GLU A 57 -23.98 -20.20 2.07
C GLU A 57 -22.89 -19.12 2.03
N ALA A 58 -21.82 -19.38 1.26
CA ALA A 58 -20.74 -18.41 1.10
C ALA A 58 -21.18 -17.05 0.51
N GLY A 59 -22.35 -17.01 -0.15
CA GLY A 59 -22.96 -15.80 -0.66
C GLY A 59 -23.60 -14.92 0.41
N GLU A 60 -23.99 -15.52 1.55
CA GLU A 60 -24.66 -14.87 2.69
C GLU A 60 -23.68 -14.23 3.68
N ILE A 61 -22.37 -14.45 3.48
CA ILE A 61 -21.31 -13.89 4.31
C ILE A 61 -20.61 -12.74 3.58
N LEU A 62 -20.62 -11.56 4.19
CA LEU A 62 -19.87 -10.40 3.72
C LEU A 62 -18.63 -10.18 4.59
N VAL A 63 -17.44 -10.17 3.98
CA VAL A 63 -16.19 -9.91 4.71
C VAL A 63 -15.55 -8.62 4.23
N LEU A 64 -15.41 -7.66 5.14
CA LEU A 64 -14.87 -6.32 4.89
C LEU A 64 -13.58 -6.10 5.70
N SER A 65 -12.60 -5.45 5.08
CA SER A 65 -11.36 -5.02 5.75
C SER A 65 -10.90 -3.67 5.22
N PHE A 66 -10.11 -2.94 6.02
CA PHE A 66 -9.63 -1.61 5.65
C PHE A 66 -8.61 -1.66 4.51
N SER A 67 -7.65 -2.58 4.56
CA SER A 67 -6.51 -2.60 3.63
C SER A 67 -6.63 -3.73 2.62
N ARG A 68 -6.19 -3.47 1.38
CA ARG A 68 -6.11 -4.51 0.35
C ARG A 68 -5.07 -5.58 0.70
N ALA A 69 -4.03 -5.22 1.45
CA ALA A 69 -3.05 -6.17 1.98
C ALA A 69 -3.72 -7.20 2.90
N ALA A 70 -4.57 -6.75 3.84
CA ALA A 70 -5.36 -7.62 4.69
C ALA A 70 -6.34 -8.48 3.89
N VAL A 71 -7.04 -7.89 2.90
CA VAL A 71 -7.91 -8.67 1.98
C VAL A 71 -7.13 -9.74 1.22
N ARG A 72 -5.97 -9.41 0.64
CA ARG A 72 -5.13 -10.35 -0.10
C ARG A 72 -4.64 -11.48 0.79
N GLU A 73 -4.18 -11.13 1.99
CA GLU A 73 -3.72 -12.09 2.99
C GLU A 73 -4.85 -13.02 3.42
N LEU A 74 -6.03 -12.47 3.75
CA LEU A 74 -7.18 -13.25 4.16
C LEU A 74 -7.67 -14.18 3.02
N ARG A 75 -7.75 -13.69 1.78
CA ARG A 75 -8.07 -14.51 0.60
C ARG A 75 -7.05 -15.61 0.38
N HIS A 76 -5.75 -15.29 0.49
CA HIS A 76 -4.70 -16.28 0.36
C HIS A 76 -4.84 -17.37 1.42
N ARG A 77 -5.04 -17.01 2.69
CA ARG A 77 -5.24 -17.99 3.78
C ARG A 77 -6.52 -18.79 3.61
N ILE A 78 -7.62 -18.20 3.15
CA ILE A 78 -8.84 -18.93 2.79
C ILE A 78 -8.57 -19.91 1.64
N ALA A 79 -7.78 -19.53 0.63
CA ALA A 79 -7.45 -20.43 -0.49
C ALA A 79 -6.55 -21.60 -0.05
N THR A 80 -5.60 -21.32 0.84
CA THR A 80 -4.60 -22.30 1.31
C THR A 80 -5.16 -23.22 2.39
N HIS A 81 -5.81 -22.66 3.40
CA HIS A 81 -6.27 -23.37 4.60
C HIS A 81 -7.79 -23.52 4.67
N GLY A 82 -8.55 -22.76 3.87
CA GLY A 82 -9.99 -22.85 3.85
C GLY A 82 -10.46 -24.11 3.15
N GLU A 83 -11.36 -24.85 3.80
CA GLU A 83 -12.00 -26.02 3.21
C GLU A 83 -13.24 -25.60 2.42
N ARG A 84 -14.12 -24.81 3.05
CA ARG A 84 -15.46 -24.45 2.53
C ARG A 84 -15.59 -22.96 2.27
N ALA A 85 -14.87 -22.11 3.01
CA ALA A 85 -14.89 -20.66 2.88
C ALA A 85 -14.29 -20.13 1.56
N ARG A 86 -13.78 -20.99 0.67
CA ARG A 86 -13.14 -20.61 -0.62
C ARG A 86 -13.99 -19.73 -1.54
N ARG A 87 -15.32 -19.74 -1.35
CA ARG A 87 -16.27 -18.93 -2.14
C ARG A 87 -16.70 -17.64 -1.44
N VAL A 88 -16.28 -17.41 -0.18
CA VAL A 88 -16.64 -16.21 0.58
C VAL A 88 -16.01 -14.99 -0.08
N ARG A 89 -16.82 -13.94 -0.25
CA ARG A 89 -16.37 -12.69 -0.87
C ARG A 89 -15.73 -11.80 0.19
N VAL A 90 -14.39 -11.70 0.12
CA VAL A 90 -13.60 -10.76 0.93
C VAL A 90 -13.30 -9.51 0.11
N GLN A 91 -13.66 -8.33 0.59
CA GLN A 91 -13.47 -7.05 -0.12
C GLN A 91 -12.97 -5.97 0.83
N THR A 92 -12.40 -4.89 0.29
CA THR A 92 -12.23 -3.67 1.09
C THR A 92 -13.52 -2.88 1.14
N PHE A 93 -13.68 -2.01 2.14
CA PHE A 93 -14.81 -1.07 2.21
C PHE A 93 -15.02 -0.32 0.89
N ASP A 94 -13.96 0.28 0.35
CA ASP A 94 -13.99 1.00 -0.93
C ASP A 94 -14.40 0.12 -2.14
N SER A 95 -13.95 -1.14 -2.16
CA SER A 95 -14.26 -2.06 -3.27
C SER A 95 -15.72 -2.51 -3.21
N TRP A 96 -16.25 -2.73 -2.01
CA TRP A 96 -17.64 -3.10 -1.80
C TRP A 96 -18.58 -1.92 -2.08
N ALA A 97 -18.29 -0.73 -1.54
CA ALA A 97 -19.02 0.50 -1.82
C ALA A 97 -19.12 0.79 -3.33
N TYR A 98 -17.99 0.72 -4.03
CA TYR A 98 -17.99 0.89 -5.49
C TYR A 98 -18.82 -0.16 -6.21
N SER A 99 -18.73 -1.43 -5.80
CA SER A 99 -19.54 -2.51 -6.37
C SER A 99 -21.02 -2.23 -6.16
N LEU A 100 -21.44 -1.86 -4.94
CA LEU A 100 -22.83 -1.55 -4.61
C LEU A 100 -23.36 -0.41 -5.51
N LEU A 101 -22.60 0.67 -5.64
CA LEU A 101 -22.96 1.84 -6.44
C LEU A 101 -23.07 1.53 -7.94
N VAL A 102 -22.12 0.78 -8.51
CA VAL A 102 -22.16 0.41 -9.94
C VAL A 102 -23.38 -0.46 -10.27
N HIS A 103 -23.82 -1.32 -9.34
CA HIS A 103 -25.02 -2.12 -9.55
C HIS A 103 -26.30 -1.30 -9.34
N SER A 104 -26.32 -0.41 -8.36
CA SER A 104 -27.51 0.38 -7.99
C SER A 104 -27.76 1.57 -8.91
N TYR A 105 -26.67 2.16 -9.42
CA TYR A 105 -26.65 3.37 -10.24
C TYR A 105 -25.69 3.18 -11.44
N PRO A 106 -26.05 2.32 -12.41
CA PRO A 106 -25.15 1.93 -13.50
C PRO A 106 -24.86 3.05 -14.52
N ASP A 107 -25.71 4.08 -14.55
CA ASP A 107 -25.58 5.22 -15.48
C ASP A 107 -24.57 6.27 -14.99
N GLU A 108 -24.09 6.17 -13.75
CA GLU A 108 -23.12 7.10 -13.18
C GLU A 108 -21.67 6.63 -13.35
N ASP A 109 -20.77 7.56 -13.70
CA ASP A 109 -19.33 7.27 -13.79
C ASP A 109 -18.64 7.42 -12.43
N TRP A 110 -18.89 6.45 -11.55
CA TRP A 110 -18.28 6.35 -10.23
C TRP A 110 -16.73 6.28 -10.27
N SER A 111 -16.11 6.02 -11.42
CA SER A 111 -14.65 5.95 -11.53
C SER A 111 -13.96 7.32 -11.43
N ARG A 112 -14.70 8.40 -11.71
CA ARG A 112 -14.21 9.79 -11.61
C ARG A 112 -14.41 10.41 -10.24
N ILE A 113 -15.19 9.75 -9.38
CA ILE A 113 -15.57 10.24 -8.07
C ILE A 113 -14.52 9.83 -7.04
N GLY A 114 -14.23 10.74 -6.11
CA GLY A 114 -13.30 10.50 -5.00
C GLY A 114 -13.68 9.26 -4.19
N PHE A 115 -12.71 8.63 -3.54
CA PHE A 115 -12.97 7.45 -2.71
C PHE A 115 -13.95 7.76 -1.58
N ASP A 116 -13.72 8.84 -0.83
CA ASP A 116 -14.54 9.20 0.33
C ASP A 116 -15.96 9.63 -0.08
N GLU A 117 -16.10 10.32 -1.21
CA GLU A 117 -17.40 10.65 -1.79
C GLU A 117 -18.18 9.41 -2.24
N ARG A 118 -17.51 8.39 -2.79
CA ARG A 118 -18.14 7.09 -3.06
C ARG A 118 -18.58 6.37 -1.80
N ILE A 119 -17.80 6.44 -0.72
CA ILE A 119 -18.21 5.85 0.56
C ILE A 119 -19.51 6.52 1.03
N ARG A 120 -19.57 7.86 1.06
CA ARG A 120 -20.79 8.59 1.45
C ARG A 120 -22.00 8.27 0.57
N ALA A 121 -21.81 8.19 -0.75
CA ALA A 121 -22.87 7.79 -1.67
C ALA A 121 -23.34 6.35 -1.42
N ALA A 122 -22.42 5.42 -1.12
CA ALA A 122 -22.77 4.05 -0.77
C ALA A 122 -23.53 3.98 0.56
N THR A 123 -23.15 4.76 1.57
CA THR A 123 -23.89 4.88 2.85
C THR A 123 -25.34 5.31 2.60
N GLU A 124 -25.55 6.32 1.75
CA GLU A 124 -26.91 6.76 1.37
C GLU A 124 -27.66 5.66 0.60
N ALA A 125 -26.98 4.94 -0.29
CA ALA A 125 -27.57 3.85 -1.05
C ALA A 125 -28.01 2.68 -0.14
N ILE A 126 -27.20 2.33 0.86
CA ILE A 126 -27.51 1.29 1.86
C ILE A 126 -28.84 1.66 2.54
N GLY A 127 -28.95 2.88 3.09
CA GLY A 127 -30.18 3.35 3.73
C GLY A 127 -31.40 3.46 2.81
N LYS A 128 -31.21 3.44 1.48
CA LYS A 128 -32.29 3.38 0.47
C LYS A 128 -32.65 1.96 0.04
N GLY A 129 -32.07 0.93 0.64
CA GLY A 129 -32.36 -0.48 0.35
C GLY A 129 -31.52 -1.08 -0.79
N ALA A 130 -30.38 -0.49 -1.13
CA ALA A 130 -29.55 -0.95 -2.25
C ALA A 130 -28.97 -2.36 -2.05
N VAL A 131 -28.75 -2.78 -0.80
CA VAL A 131 -28.17 -4.09 -0.48
C VAL A 131 -29.20 -5.19 -0.73
N GLU A 132 -30.45 -4.94 -0.35
CA GLU A 132 -31.59 -5.85 -0.45
C GLU A 132 -31.98 -6.13 -1.91
N VAL A 133 -31.83 -5.13 -2.77
CA VAL A 133 -32.09 -5.24 -4.22
C VAL A 133 -30.93 -5.91 -4.97
N GLY A 134 -29.75 -6.01 -4.34
CA GLY A 134 -28.56 -6.61 -4.96
C GLY A 134 -28.69 -8.12 -5.18
N GLU A 135 -27.91 -8.66 -6.13
CA GLU A 135 -27.93 -10.10 -6.47
C GLU A 135 -27.65 -11.04 -5.28
N ALA A 136 -26.91 -10.56 -4.27
CA ALA A 136 -26.57 -11.33 -3.09
C ALA A 136 -27.64 -11.25 -1.98
N GLY A 137 -28.56 -10.27 -2.06
CA GLY A 137 -29.43 -9.92 -0.95
C GLY A 137 -28.69 -9.39 0.29
N PRO A 138 -29.41 -9.19 1.41
CA PRO A 138 -28.80 -8.82 2.68
C PRO A 138 -27.92 -9.97 3.22
N PRO A 139 -26.76 -9.66 3.81
CA PRO A 139 -25.92 -10.68 4.42
C PRO A 139 -26.57 -11.24 5.69
N ALA A 140 -26.44 -12.55 5.92
CA ALA A 140 -26.80 -13.19 7.20
C ALA A 140 -25.69 -13.00 8.25
N HIS A 141 -24.44 -12.83 7.81
CA HIS A 141 -23.33 -12.53 8.70
C HIS A 141 -22.32 -11.56 8.07
N VAL A 142 -21.91 -10.54 8.83
CA VAL A 142 -20.88 -9.58 8.42
C VAL A 142 -19.62 -9.76 9.25
N VAL A 143 -18.48 -9.93 8.59
CA VAL A 143 -17.16 -9.95 9.24
C VAL A 143 -16.42 -8.65 8.92
N ILE A 144 -15.99 -7.93 9.96
CA ILE A 144 -15.23 -6.68 9.85
C ILE A 144 -13.86 -6.91 10.48
N ASP A 145 -12.82 -6.85 9.66
CA ASP A 145 -11.42 -6.96 10.08
C ASP A 145 -10.74 -5.59 10.18
N GLU A 146 -9.73 -5.48 11.05
CA GLU A 146 -8.98 -4.25 11.34
C GLU A 146 -9.88 -3.06 11.76
N VAL A 147 -10.88 -3.32 12.60
CA VAL A 147 -11.88 -2.30 13.02
C VAL A 147 -11.26 -1.04 13.64
N GLN A 148 -10.07 -1.13 14.24
CA GLN A 148 -9.37 0.01 14.81
C GLN A 148 -8.93 1.06 13.76
N ASP A 149 -9.02 0.72 12.47
CA ASP A 149 -8.74 1.62 11.34
C ASP A 149 -10.02 2.17 10.70
N LEU A 150 -11.19 1.78 11.22
CA LEU A 150 -12.49 2.23 10.75
C LEU A 150 -12.79 3.62 11.32
N VAL A 151 -12.54 4.65 10.50
CA VAL A 151 -12.70 6.07 10.88
C VAL A 151 -13.45 6.86 9.80
N GLY A 152 -14.12 7.95 10.20
CA GLY A 152 -14.81 8.88 9.30
C GLY A 152 -15.87 8.21 8.41
N ASP A 153 -15.94 8.59 7.13
CA ASP A 153 -16.98 8.11 6.19
C ASP A 153 -17.14 6.57 6.15
N ARG A 154 -16.04 5.82 6.30
CA ARG A 154 -16.08 4.34 6.29
C ARG A 154 -16.74 3.78 7.53
N ARG A 155 -16.52 4.41 8.69
CA ARG A 155 -17.23 4.08 9.93
C ARG A 155 -18.72 4.30 9.75
N ASP A 156 -19.12 5.47 9.26
CA ASP A 156 -20.54 5.81 9.05
C ASP A 156 -21.24 4.79 8.13
N MET A 157 -20.55 4.33 7.08
CA MET A 157 -21.04 3.28 6.19
C MET A 157 -21.29 1.95 6.92
N VAL A 158 -20.37 1.54 7.80
CA VAL A 158 -20.48 0.29 8.56
C VAL A 158 -21.54 0.39 9.65
N GLU A 159 -21.63 1.52 10.36
CA GLU A 159 -22.70 1.76 11.35
C GLU A 159 -24.07 1.66 10.69
N THR A 160 -24.25 2.33 9.54
CA THR A 160 -25.49 2.28 8.76
C THR A 160 -25.82 0.85 8.32
N LEU A 161 -24.81 0.09 7.86
CA LEU A 161 -25.00 -1.31 7.46
C LEU A 161 -25.46 -2.19 8.63
N LEU A 162 -24.79 -2.10 9.79
CA LEU A 162 -25.12 -2.93 10.94
C LEU A 162 -26.48 -2.55 11.54
N ASP A 163 -26.80 -1.26 11.63
CA ASP A 163 -28.08 -0.79 12.16
C ASP A 163 -29.26 -1.18 11.28
N GLN A 164 -29.08 -1.15 9.95
CA GLN A 164 -30.14 -1.53 9.00
C GLN A 164 -30.49 -3.01 9.08
N PHE A 165 -29.51 -3.88 9.34
CA PHE A 165 -29.70 -5.34 9.36
C PHE A 165 -29.65 -5.96 10.75
N GLN A 166 -29.76 -5.15 11.81
CA GLN A 166 -29.60 -5.60 13.20
C GLN A 166 -30.49 -6.80 13.56
N ASP A 167 -31.70 -6.90 13.02
CA ASP A 167 -32.67 -7.95 13.36
C ASP A 167 -32.45 -9.28 12.60
N SER A 168 -31.60 -9.29 11.57
CA SER A 168 -31.45 -10.44 10.64
C SER A 168 -30.01 -10.82 10.34
N CYS A 169 -29.04 -10.10 10.90
CA CYS A 169 -27.62 -10.27 10.61
C CYS A 169 -26.80 -10.38 11.89
N GLY A 170 -26.04 -11.47 12.02
CA GLY A 170 -24.96 -11.56 12.99
C GLY A 170 -23.72 -10.80 12.53
N PHE A 171 -22.75 -10.56 13.42
CA PHE A 171 -21.48 -9.99 13.01
C PHE A 171 -20.28 -10.48 13.81
N THR A 172 -19.12 -10.45 13.18
CA THR A 172 -17.82 -10.64 13.83
C THR A 172 -16.93 -9.46 13.54
N VAL A 173 -16.67 -8.67 14.56
CA VAL A 173 -15.77 -7.51 14.50
C VAL A 173 -14.45 -7.90 15.14
N VAL A 174 -13.34 -7.73 14.43
CA VAL A 174 -12.00 -8.07 14.93
C VAL A 174 -11.08 -6.86 14.88
N GLY A 175 -10.35 -6.63 15.97
CA GLY A 175 -9.45 -5.48 16.06
C GLY A 175 -8.36 -5.56 17.09
N ASP A 176 -7.45 -4.59 17.01
CA ASP A 176 -6.42 -4.32 18.01
C ASP A 176 -6.25 -2.81 18.19
N SER A 177 -6.86 -2.23 19.23
CA SER A 177 -6.75 -0.78 19.51
C SER A 177 -5.30 -0.31 19.68
N ALA A 178 -4.37 -1.19 20.09
CA ALA A 178 -2.95 -0.82 20.16
C ALA A 178 -2.30 -0.64 18.78
N GLN A 179 -2.95 -1.10 17.71
CA GLN A 179 -2.52 -0.90 16.33
C GLN A 179 -3.31 0.20 15.61
N SER A 180 -4.10 1.02 16.31
CA SER A 180 -4.81 2.15 15.68
C SER A 180 -3.82 3.27 15.33
N ILE A 181 -3.39 3.30 14.06
CA ILE A 181 -2.42 4.30 13.56
C ILE A 181 -2.90 5.03 12.31
N TYR A 182 -4.10 4.75 11.78
CA TYR A 182 -4.62 5.43 10.57
C TYR A 182 -5.39 6.73 10.86
N GLY A 183 -5.51 7.15 12.11
CA GLY A 183 -6.17 8.42 12.47
C GLY A 183 -5.59 9.65 11.77
N PHE A 184 -4.34 9.61 11.28
CA PHE A 184 -3.74 10.70 10.49
C PHE A 184 -4.54 11.11 9.24
N GLN A 185 -5.46 10.26 8.76
CA GLN A 185 -6.35 10.56 7.63
C GLN A 185 -7.33 11.70 7.94
N ILE A 186 -7.65 11.91 9.21
CA ILE A 186 -8.50 13.02 9.65
C ILE A 186 -7.59 14.22 9.88
N GLU A 187 -7.79 15.30 9.12
CA GLU A 187 -6.91 16.47 9.19
C GLU A 187 -7.01 17.20 10.54
N ASP A 188 -8.22 17.33 11.06
CA ASP A 188 -8.52 18.00 12.32
C ASP A 188 -8.07 17.15 13.53
N PRO A 189 -7.18 17.66 14.41
CA PRO A 189 -6.67 16.90 15.55
C PRO A 189 -7.74 16.52 16.57
N ASP A 190 -8.74 17.38 16.79
CA ASP A 190 -9.80 17.13 17.79
C ASP A 190 -10.78 16.08 17.28
N ALA A 191 -11.18 16.16 16.00
CA ALA A 191 -11.96 15.11 15.33
C ALA A 191 -11.18 13.79 15.29
N ARG A 192 -9.87 13.83 15.02
CA ARG A 192 -9.01 12.64 15.04
C ARG A 192 -9.00 11.97 16.40
N ALA A 193 -8.87 12.76 17.47
CA ALA A 193 -8.90 12.26 18.83
C ALA A 193 -10.27 11.63 19.15
N ALA A 194 -11.36 12.30 18.77
CA ALA A 194 -12.73 11.81 19.01
C ALA A 194 -13.04 10.48 18.31
N GLU A 195 -12.34 10.15 17.22
CA GLU A 195 -12.51 8.91 16.45
C GLU A 195 -11.81 7.69 17.07
N VAL A 196 -10.82 7.91 17.97
CA VAL A 196 -10.12 6.80 18.63
C VAL A 196 -11.09 6.03 19.52
N ASP A 197 -11.23 4.73 19.27
CA ASP A 197 -12.15 3.80 19.94
C ASP A 197 -13.65 4.19 19.88
N TYR A 198 -14.02 5.20 19.08
CA TYR A 198 -15.41 5.63 18.93
C TYR A 198 -16.29 4.46 18.51
N PHE A 199 -15.92 3.78 17.41
CA PHE A 199 -16.73 2.69 16.86
C PHE A 199 -16.89 1.53 17.85
N LEU A 200 -15.83 1.20 18.60
CA LEU A 200 -15.89 0.16 19.63
C LEU A 200 -16.81 0.56 20.78
N THR A 201 -16.80 1.84 21.16
CA THR A 201 -17.68 2.39 22.19
C THR A 201 -19.14 2.39 21.72
N TRP A 202 -19.38 2.80 20.48
CA TRP A 202 -20.68 2.73 19.84
C TRP A 202 -21.20 1.29 19.79
N LEU A 203 -20.39 0.33 19.33
CA LEU A 203 -20.78 -1.07 19.24
C LEU A 203 -21.19 -1.66 20.61
N ARG A 204 -20.44 -1.36 21.66
CA ARG A 204 -20.78 -1.76 23.05
C ARG A 204 -22.06 -1.11 23.57
N THR A 205 -22.36 0.10 23.12
CA THR A 205 -23.53 0.86 23.56
C THR A 205 -24.78 0.42 22.81
N SER A 206 -24.69 0.27 21.48
CA SER A 206 -25.80 -0.08 20.61
C SER A 206 -26.22 -1.54 20.73
N TYR A 207 -25.30 -2.44 21.07
CA TYR A 207 -25.55 -3.89 21.14
C TYR A 207 -25.32 -4.47 22.55
N SER A 208 -25.47 -3.67 23.61
CA SER A 208 -25.06 -4.03 24.99
C SER A 208 -25.62 -5.36 25.50
N ASP A 209 -26.84 -5.73 25.08
CA ASP A 209 -27.56 -6.88 25.63
C ASP A 209 -27.14 -8.20 24.95
N ASP A 210 -26.67 -8.15 23.70
CA ASP A 210 -26.39 -9.33 22.86
C ASP A 210 -24.92 -9.43 22.40
N LEU A 211 -24.08 -8.45 22.74
CA LEU A 211 -22.68 -8.39 22.30
C LEU A 211 -21.79 -9.34 23.12
N VAL A 212 -21.16 -10.29 22.45
CA VAL A 212 -20.18 -11.22 23.02
C VAL A 212 -18.77 -10.66 22.82
N GLU A 213 -18.10 -10.25 23.91
CA GLU A 213 -16.70 -9.79 23.88
C GLU A 213 -15.72 -10.93 24.19
N LEU A 214 -14.85 -11.25 23.22
CA LEU A 214 -13.80 -12.27 23.34
C LEU A 214 -12.41 -11.66 23.16
N HIS A 215 -11.41 -12.22 23.85
CA HIS A 215 -10.07 -11.67 23.89
C HIS A 215 -9.02 -12.68 23.42
N LEU A 216 -8.17 -12.28 22.47
CA LEU A 216 -7.02 -13.08 22.01
C LEU A 216 -5.72 -12.44 22.50
N THR A 217 -5.11 -13.01 23.54
CA THR A 217 -3.96 -12.43 24.25
C THR A 217 -2.63 -13.13 23.98
N GLU A 218 -2.66 -14.41 23.62
CA GLU A 218 -1.45 -15.20 23.33
C GLU A 218 -0.80 -14.74 22.03
N ASN A 219 0.53 -14.67 21.97
CA ASN A 219 1.29 -14.27 20.78
C ASN A 219 1.98 -15.47 20.13
N PHE A 220 1.78 -15.64 18.83
CA PHE A 220 2.35 -16.72 18.02
C PHE A 220 3.36 -16.22 16.98
N ARG A 221 3.59 -14.90 16.89
CA ARG A 221 4.45 -14.28 15.88
C ARG A 221 5.90 -14.19 16.31
N ALA A 222 6.12 -13.72 17.54
CA ALA A 222 7.45 -13.38 18.03
C ALA A 222 8.14 -14.64 18.61
N GLU A 223 9.25 -15.03 17.99
CA GLU A 223 9.98 -16.26 18.29
C GLU A 223 11.06 -16.03 19.37
N THR A 224 11.63 -14.83 19.43
CA THR A 224 12.77 -14.45 20.30
C THR A 224 12.36 -13.47 21.42
N GLU A 225 13.26 -13.21 22.38
CA GLU A 225 13.02 -12.21 23.43
C GLU A 225 13.02 -10.78 22.84
N GLU A 226 13.91 -10.51 21.90
CA GLU A 226 14.02 -9.23 21.20
C GLU A 226 12.71 -8.86 20.50
N ALA A 227 12.11 -9.81 19.77
CA ALA A 227 10.82 -9.61 19.10
C ALA A 227 9.63 -9.50 20.07
N ARG A 228 9.76 -10.03 21.31
CA ARG A 228 8.72 -9.96 22.35
C ARG A 228 8.79 -8.69 23.20
N THR A 229 9.87 -7.93 23.11
CA THR A 229 10.19 -6.78 23.97
C THR A 229 9.01 -5.84 24.25
N ALA A 230 8.26 -5.44 23.22
CA ALA A 230 7.16 -4.49 23.35
C ALA A 230 5.84 -5.13 23.81
N LEU A 231 5.64 -6.44 23.68
CA LEU A 231 4.34 -7.11 23.82
C LEU A 231 3.73 -6.92 25.22
N SER A 232 4.56 -6.85 26.27
CA SER A 232 4.10 -6.63 27.64
C SER A 232 3.39 -5.29 27.84
N LEU A 233 3.65 -4.31 26.98
CA LEU A 233 3.01 -2.99 27.01
C LEU A 233 1.68 -2.97 26.25
N GLY A 234 1.37 -3.99 25.45
CA GLY A 234 0.17 -4.04 24.61
C GLY A 234 -1.13 -3.72 25.35
N PRO A 235 -1.44 -4.35 26.50
CA PRO A 235 -2.66 -4.05 27.25
C PRO A 235 -2.75 -2.61 27.76
N GLU A 236 -1.61 -1.97 28.06
CA GLU A 236 -1.60 -0.55 28.46
C GLU A 236 -1.81 0.37 27.25
N ILE A 237 -1.22 0.02 26.10
CA ILE A 237 -1.39 0.75 24.84
C ILE A 237 -2.85 0.63 24.33
N GLN A 238 -3.50 -0.52 24.49
CA GLN A 238 -4.91 -0.73 24.12
C GLN A 238 -5.87 0.15 24.93
N ARG A 239 -5.48 0.57 26.14
CA ARG A 239 -6.29 1.45 27.01
C ARG A 239 -5.94 2.92 26.86
N LEU A 240 -5.03 3.28 25.95
CA LEU A 240 -4.72 4.67 25.69
C LEU A 240 -5.94 5.37 25.09
N GLY A 241 -6.59 6.17 25.91
CA GLY A 241 -7.71 7.01 25.49
C GLY A 241 -7.30 8.09 24.47
N PRO A 242 -8.27 8.90 24.04
CA PRO A 242 -8.09 9.88 22.97
C PRO A 242 -7.28 11.12 23.37
N ASP A 243 -6.92 11.30 24.66
CA ASP A 243 -6.26 12.51 25.16
C ASP A 243 -4.88 12.75 24.49
N PRO A 244 -4.78 13.70 23.53
CA PRO A 244 -3.54 13.96 22.79
C PRO A 244 -2.48 14.64 23.67
N ALA A 245 -2.88 15.23 24.80
CA ALA A 245 -1.98 15.86 25.78
C ALA A 245 -1.66 14.92 26.96
N GLY A 246 -2.16 13.68 26.92
CA GLY A 246 -2.13 12.75 28.03
C GLY A 246 -0.72 12.42 28.50
N LYS A 247 -0.49 12.56 29.80
CA LYS A 247 0.75 12.11 30.48
C LYS A 247 1.01 10.61 30.27
N ASP A 248 -0.04 9.85 30.00
CA ASP A 248 -0.04 8.40 29.80
C ASP A 248 0.58 8.00 28.47
N GLY A 249 0.21 8.67 27.38
CA GLY A 249 0.82 8.47 26.06
C GLY A 249 2.32 8.76 26.10
N GLU A 250 2.72 9.88 26.70
CA GLU A 250 4.14 10.22 26.79
C GLU A 250 4.91 9.25 27.72
N ARG A 251 4.31 8.80 28.82
CA ARG A 251 4.90 7.78 29.70
C ARG A 251 5.15 6.48 28.95
N LEU A 252 4.16 5.99 28.20
CA LEU A 252 4.27 4.74 27.44
C LEU A 252 5.27 4.87 26.28
N TYR A 253 5.26 6.00 25.56
CA TYR A 253 6.27 6.29 24.54
C TYR A 253 7.69 6.24 25.12
N ARG A 254 7.94 6.89 26.26
CA ARG A 254 9.26 6.83 26.92
C ARG A 254 9.66 5.41 27.34
N ARG A 255 8.71 4.60 27.82
CA ARG A 255 8.96 3.19 28.16
C ARG A 255 9.34 2.37 26.94
N LEU A 256 8.62 2.53 25.82
CA LEU A 256 8.96 1.89 24.54
C LEU A 256 10.35 2.31 24.04
N CYS A 257 10.69 3.61 24.10
CA CYS A 257 12.03 4.09 23.76
C CYS A 257 13.11 3.47 24.66
N GLY A 258 12.85 3.36 25.97
CA GLY A 258 13.76 2.71 26.92
C GLY A 258 13.96 1.23 26.59
N GLN A 259 12.89 0.52 26.25
CA GLN A 259 12.96 -0.87 25.78
C GLN A 259 13.72 -1.02 24.46
N LEU A 260 13.57 -0.09 23.51
CA LEU A 260 14.32 -0.13 22.26
C LEU A 260 15.81 0.15 22.48
N SER A 261 16.15 1.04 23.41
CA SER A 261 17.56 1.45 23.66
C SER A 261 18.45 0.35 24.23
N VAL A 262 17.87 -0.72 24.79
CA VAL A 262 18.63 -1.87 25.30
C VAL A 262 18.83 -2.96 24.23
N LEU A 263 18.15 -2.85 23.10
CA LEU A 263 18.31 -3.76 21.96
C LEU A 263 19.57 -3.43 21.15
N PRO A 264 20.03 -4.33 20.27
CA PRO A 264 21.22 -4.08 19.46
C PRO A 264 21.15 -2.77 18.66
N ASP A 265 22.15 -1.91 18.88
CA ASP A 265 22.39 -0.67 18.12
C ASP A 265 23.38 -0.97 16.99
N LEU A 266 22.92 -0.81 15.75
CA LEU A 266 23.72 -0.98 14.55
C LEU A 266 24.42 0.32 14.14
N GLY A 267 24.45 1.36 14.98
CA GLY A 267 25.13 2.61 14.67
C GLY A 267 24.46 3.35 13.52
N THR A 268 25.21 3.62 12.45
CA THR A 268 24.71 4.29 11.24
C THR A 268 24.57 3.33 10.06
N LEU A 269 23.70 3.68 9.11
CA LEU A 269 23.54 2.92 7.86
C LEU A 269 24.77 2.98 6.93
N GLU A 270 25.75 3.83 7.26
CA GLU A 270 27.01 3.97 6.54
C GLU A 270 28.12 3.12 7.16
N ASP A 271 27.91 2.59 8.37
CA ASP A 271 28.93 1.82 9.09
C ASP A 271 29.17 0.46 8.37
N PRO A 272 30.44 0.07 8.13
CA PRO A 272 30.74 -1.16 7.37
C PRO A 272 30.14 -2.44 7.95
N SER A 273 30.07 -2.56 9.28
CA SER A 273 29.44 -3.70 9.96
C SER A 273 27.94 -3.80 9.70
N THR A 274 27.27 -2.64 9.59
CA THR A 274 25.83 -2.54 9.39
C THR A 274 25.48 -2.85 7.95
N VAL A 275 26.26 -2.32 7.01
CA VAL A 275 26.18 -2.68 5.60
C VAL A 275 26.40 -4.18 5.39
N ALA A 276 27.39 -4.79 6.06
CA ALA A 276 27.61 -6.24 6.01
C ALA A 276 26.40 -7.03 6.56
N SER A 277 25.90 -6.64 7.74
CA SER A 277 24.71 -7.27 8.35
C SER A 277 23.46 -7.20 7.46
N LEU A 278 23.27 -6.10 6.73
CA LEU A 278 22.16 -5.93 5.79
C LEU A 278 22.30 -6.80 4.54
N ARG A 279 23.52 -6.98 4.02
CA ARG A 279 23.78 -7.80 2.83
C ARG A 279 23.69 -9.29 3.11
N ASP A 280 24.16 -9.71 4.28
CA ASP A 280 24.31 -11.12 4.63
C ASP A 280 23.03 -11.71 5.24
N PHE A 281 22.00 -10.89 5.53
CA PHE A 281 20.75 -11.39 6.09
C PHE A 281 19.95 -12.17 5.03
N PRO A 282 19.68 -13.48 5.26
CA PRO A 282 19.08 -14.33 4.23
C PRO A 282 17.56 -14.14 4.10
N ASP A 283 16.90 -13.74 5.19
CA ASP A 283 15.45 -13.72 5.31
C ASP A 283 14.86 -12.31 5.09
N SER A 284 13.56 -12.13 5.35
CA SER A 284 12.88 -10.86 5.12
C SER A 284 13.30 -9.81 6.16
N CYS A 285 13.71 -8.62 5.70
CA CYS A 285 14.15 -7.52 6.55
C CYS A 285 13.42 -6.22 6.19
N ALA A 286 12.98 -5.46 7.20
CA ALA A 286 12.41 -4.14 7.00
C ALA A 286 13.11 -3.06 7.81
N ILE A 287 13.40 -1.92 7.17
CA ILE A 287 13.78 -0.67 7.85
C ILE A 287 12.53 0.19 7.97
N LEU A 288 12.02 0.34 9.19
CA LEU A 288 10.80 1.10 9.45
C LEU A 288 11.12 2.55 9.85
N THR A 289 10.49 3.46 9.14
CA THR A 289 10.68 4.90 9.27
C THR A 289 9.40 5.58 9.76
N ARG A 290 9.54 6.75 10.40
CA ARG A 290 8.39 7.52 10.92
C ARG A 290 7.62 8.21 9.80
N ASN A 291 8.32 8.69 8.76
CA ASN A 291 7.73 9.46 7.66
C ASN A 291 8.44 9.21 6.32
N ASN A 292 7.80 9.67 5.24
CA ASN A 292 8.32 9.49 3.88
C ASN A 292 9.68 10.18 3.66
N SER A 293 9.98 11.29 4.33
CA SER A 293 11.28 11.97 4.22
C SER A 293 12.42 11.07 4.71
N GLN A 294 12.22 10.41 5.85
CA GLN A 294 13.18 9.42 6.35
C GLN A 294 13.31 8.24 5.40
N ALA A 295 12.20 7.72 4.87
CA ALA A 295 12.22 6.61 3.92
C ALA A 295 13.04 6.94 2.65
N LEU A 296 12.90 8.16 2.12
CA LEU A 296 13.66 8.64 0.97
C LEU A 296 15.16 8.74 1.26
N VAL A 297 15.54 9.28 2.41
CA VAL A 297 16.97 9.40 2.79
C VAL A 297 17.58 8.03 3.09
N VAL A 298 16.86 7.15 3.78
CA VAL A 298 17.32 5.77 4.02
C VAL A 298 17.54 5.06 2.69
N SER A 299 16.58 5.16 1.76
CA SER A 299 16.71 4.55 0.44
C SER A 299 17.92 5.07 -0.33
N GLU A 300 18.21 6.37 -0.24
CA GLU A 300 19.41 6.99 -0.82
C GLU A 300 20.71 6.47 -0.18
N LEU A 301 20.76 6.32 1.14
CA LEU A 301 21.94 5.82 1.85
C LEU A 301 22.23 4.35 1.49
N LEU A 302 21.21 3.49 1.52
CA LEU A 302 21.35 2.08 1.13
C LEU A 302 21.83 1.95 -0.32
N THR A 303 21.24 2.77 -1.19
CA THR A 303 21.65 2.94 -2.58
C THR A 303 23.13 3.29 -2.70
N ALA A 304 23.63 4.26 -1.94
CA ALA A 304 25.02 4.70 -2.01
C ALA A 304 25.99 3.59 -1.57
N GLN A 305 25.52 2.70 -0.69
CA GLN A 305 26.24 1.50 -0.27
C GLN A 305 26.03 0.30 -1.21
N GLY A 306 25.32 0.45 -2.33
CA GLY A 306 25.03 -0.63 -3.27
C GLY A 306 24.20 -1.77 -2.68
N ILE A 307 23.34 -1.47 -1.70
CA ILE A 307 22.41 -2.44 -1.10
C ILE A 307 21.10 -2.41 -1.90
N ASP A 308 20.74 -3.55 -2.47
CA ASP A 308 19.46 -3.74 -3.12
C ASP A 308 18.33 -3.72 -2.10
N HIS A 309 17.28 -2.94 -2.38
CA HIS A 309 16.15 -2.75 -1.48
C HIS A 309 14.94 -2.19 -2.24
N CYS A 310 13.75 -2.41 -1.69
CA CYS A 310 12.53 -1.83 -2.19
C CYS A 310 12.03 -0.72 -1.26
N LEU A 311 11.67 0.44 -1.82
CA LEU A 311 11.01 1.51 -1.09
C LEU A 311 9.49 1.35 -1.19
N LYS A 312 8.85 0.89 -0.12
CA LYS A 312 7.42 0.58 -0.11
C LYS A 312 6.56 1.84 -0.29
N ARG A 313 5.68 1.79 -1.29
CA ARG A 313 4.92 2.94 -1.78
C ARG A 313 3.59 3.20 -1.08
N SER A 314 2.89 4.25 -1.53
CA SER A 314 1.56 4.63 -1.06
C SER A 314 0.52 3.54 -1.40
N LEU A 315 -0.47 3.31 -0.53
CA LEU A 315 -1.56 2.35 -0.77
C LEU A 315 -2.44 2.68 -1.98
N ARG A 316 -2.38 3.92 -2.48
CA ARG A 316 -3.10 4.38 -3.67
C ARG A 316 -2.40 3.96 -4.96
N ASP A 317 -1.14 3.57 -4.86
CA ASP A 317 -0.28 3.33 -5.99
C ASP A 317 -0.25 1.86 -6.40
N ARG A 318 -0.48 1.58 -7.70
CA ARG A 318 -0.80 0.24 -8.23
C ARG A 318 -0.16 0.04 -9.60
N PRO A 319 1.16 -0.19 -9.69
CA PRO A 319 1.77 -0.47 -10.98
C PRO A 319 1.19 -1.78 -11.53
N VAL A 320 0.58 -1.70 -12.71
CA VAL A 320 0.15 -2.91 -13.41
C VAL A 320 1.41 -3.61 -13.93
N PRO A 321 1.60 -4.92 -13.74
CA PRO A 321 2.80 -5.61 -14.20
C PRO A 321 3.06 -5.40 -15.70
N TYR A 322 4.31 -5.19 -16.10
CA TYR A 322 4.70 -4.97 -17.50
C TYR A 322 4.27 -6.09 -18.46
N TRP A 323 4.16 -7.32 -17.97
CA TRP A 323 3.78 -8.47 -18.80
C TRP A 323 2.35 -8.36 -19.35
N ILE A 324 1.50 -7.49 -18.77
CA ILE A 324 0.15 -7.24 -19.29
C ILE A 324 0.19 -6.50 -20.63
N ALA A 325 1.04 -5.49 -20.78
CA ALA A 325 1.25 -4.83 -22.06
C ALA A 325 1.69 -5.84 -23.13
N GLU A 326 2.60 -6.74 -22.75
CA GLU A 326 3.15 -7.74 -23.66
C GLU A 326 2.14 -8.84 -24.00
N LEU A 327 1.30 -9.23 -23.04
CA LEU A 327 0.16 -10.11 -23.27
C LEU A 327 -0.80 -9.50 -24.29
N LEU A 328 -1.21 -8.24 -24.08
CA LEU A 328 -2.12 -7.52 -24.97
C LEU A 328 -1.52 -7.39 -26.38
N ARG A 329 -0.22 -7.07 -26.47
CA ARG A 329 0.49 -6.94 -27.74
C ARG A 329 0.58 -8.26 -28.52
N ARG A 330 0.92 -9.36 -27.84
CA ARG A 330 1.13 -10.68 -28.48
C ARG A 330 -0.16 -11.47 -28.74
N ALA A 331 -1.27 -11.08 -28.13
CA ALA A 331 -2.53 -11.79 -28.29
C ALA A 331 -3.07 -11.73 -29.73
N GLY A 332 -2.98 -10.57 -30.39
CA GLY A 332 -3.41 -10.39 -31.78
C GLY A 332 -4.91 -10.57 -32.03
N ALA A 333 -5.73 -10.67 -30.98
CA ALA A 333 -7.17 -10.91 -31.05
C ALA A 333 -7.89 -10.25 -29.86
N PRO A 334 -9.17 -9.87 -29.98
CA PRO A 334 -9.92 -9.23 -28.88
C PRO A 334 -10.22 -10.17 -27.70
N THR A 335 -10.15 -11.48 -27.94
CA THR A 335 -10.36 -12.50 -26.90
C THR A 335 -9.23 -13.51 -26.91
N LEU A 336 -8.94 -14.10 -25.75
CA LEU A 336 -7.81 -14.99 -25.55
C LEU A 336 -8.24 -16.28 -24.84
N ALA A 337 -7.86 -17.44 -25.38
CA ALA A 337 -8.06 -18.75 -24.75
C ALA A 337 -6.90 -19.09 -23.79
N GLU A 338 -7.15 -19.98 -22.83
CA GLU A 338 -6.17 -20.36 -21.80
C GLU A 338 -4.87 -20.92 -22.40
N ALA A 339 -4.96 -21.83 -23.38
CA ALA A 339 -3.79 -22.41 -24.03
C ALA A 339 -2.90 -21.32 -24.67
N ARG A 340 -3.52 -20.38 -25.40
CA ARG A 340 -2.79 -19.28 -26.04
C ARG A 340 -2.22 -18.30 -25.01
N PHE A 341 -2.92 -18.06 -23.91
CA PHE A 341 -2.42 -17.27 -22.79
C PHE A 341 -1.13 -17.88 -22.22
N LEU A 342 -1.12 -19.19 -21.93
CA LEU A 342 0.05 -19.89 -21.41
C LEU A 342 1.23 -19.88 -22.40
N GLU A 343 0.97 -20.06 -23.70
CA GLU A 343 1.98 -19.93 -24.76
C GLU A 343 2.64 -18.54 -24.78
N ILE A 344 1.83 -17.49 -24.67
CA ILE A 344 2.34 -16.11 -24.67
C ILE A 344 3.18 -15.87 -23.41
N LEU A 345 2.67 -16.26 -22.23
CA LEU A 345 3.35 -16.06 -20.95
C LEU A 345 4.70 -16.78 -20.89
N ALA A 346 4.81 -17.98 -21.46
CA ALA A 346 6.06 -18.74 -21.50
C ALA A 346 7.18 -18.01 -22.28
N ALA A 347 6.82 -17.06 -23.14
CA ALA A 347 7.76 -16.29 -23.95
C ALA A 347 8.00 -14.86 -23.41
N ILE A 348 7.50 -14.55 -22.21
CA ILE A 348 7.70 -13.29 -21.50
C ILE A 348 8.54 -13.60 -20.26
N PRO A 349 9.60 -12.83 -19.95
CA PRO A 349 10.26 -12.96 -18.65
C PRO A 349 9.22 -12.65 -17.57
N LEU A 350 8.93 -13.61 -16.69
CA LEU A 350 8.04 -13.39 -15.55
C LEU A 350 8.89 -13.34 -14.27
N PRO A 351 8.44 -12.60 -13.25
CA PRO A 351 9.08 -12.63 -11.93
C PRO A 351 9.08 -14.04 -11.33
N ASP A 352 10.09 -14.32 -10.50
CA ASP A 352 10.22 -15.61 -9.83
C ASP A 352 8.98 -15.97 -9.00
N ASN A 353 8.67 -17.28 -8.92
CA ASN A 353 7.52 -17.83 -8.19
C ASN A 353 6.13 -17.43 -8.73
N THR A 354 6.04 -16.98 -9.98
CA THR A 354 4.75 -16.73 -10.64
C THR A 354 4.10 -18.03 -11.11
N ASP A 355 2.87 -18.34 -10.65
CA ASP A 355 2.05 -19.45 -11.18
C ASP A 355 1.14 -18.96 -12.34
N PRO A 356 1.40 -19.35 -13.60
CA PRO A 356 0.56 -18.94 -14.73
C PRO A 356 -0.91 -19.34 -14.60
N ALA A 357 -1.22 -20.47 -13.95
CA ALA A 357 -2.60 -20.91 -13.75
C ALA A 357 -3.34 -20.02 -12.75
N GLN A 358 -2.64 -19.53 -11.72
CA GLN A 358 -3.17 -18.51 -10.82
C GLN A 358 -3.40 -17.19 -11.56
N LEU A 359 -2.43 -16.73 -12.36
CA LEU A 359 -2.58 -15.50 -13.14
C LEU A 359 -3.80 -15.55 -14.07
N TRP A 360 -4.02 -16.68 -14.74
CA TRP A 360 -5.20 -16.90 -15.59
C TRP A 360 -6.51 -16.76 -14.80
N ARG A 361 -6.60 -17.44 -13.65
CA ARG A 361 -7.80 -17.38 -12.79
C ARG A 361 -8.09 -15.96 -12.31
N SER A 362 -7.07 -15.25 -11.84
CA SER A 362 -7.23 -13.87 -11.34
C SER A 362 -7.58 -12.89 -12.47
N LEU A 363 -6.99 -13.02 -13.67
CA LEU A 363 -7.37 -12.22 -14.84
C LEU A 363 -8.81 -12.48 -15.29
N ARG A 364 -9.23 -13.75 -15.32
CA ARG A 364 -10.63 -14.12 -15.58
C ARG A 364 -11.58 -13.62 -14.50
N GLY A 365 -11.12 -13.28 -13.30
CA GLY A 365 -11.94 -12.62 -12.29
C GLY A 365 -12.43 -11.24 -12.75
N VAL A 366 -11.59 -10.50 -13.47
CA VAL A 366 -11.85 -9.10 -13.85
C VAL A 366 -12.27 -8.94 -15.32
N ALA A 367 -11.81 -9.82 -16.20
CA ALA A 367 -11.99 -9.66 -17.64
C ALA A 367 -12.62 -10.90 -18.29
N ARG A 368 -13.74 -11.39 -17.74
CA ARG A 368 -14.48 -12.52 -18.34
C ARG A 368 -14.95 -12.18 -19.76
N GLY A 369 -14.52 -12.99 -20.71
CA GLY A 369 -15.08 -13.04 -22.06
C GLY A 369 -16.14 -14.13 -22.21
N PRO A 370 -16.46 -14.50 -23.47
CA PRO A 370 -17.27 -15.67 -23.79
C PRO A 370 -16.74 -16.94 -23.13
N ARG A 371 -17.55 -18.00 -23.05
CA ARG A 371 -17.28 -19.21 -22.25
C ARG A 371 -15.86 -19.76 -22.47
N GLY A 372 -14.99 -19.63 -21.47
CA GLY A 372 -13.59 -20.11 -21.50
C GLY A 372 -12.56 -19.10 -22.03
N PHE A 373 -12.97 -17.90 -22.40
CA PHE A 373 -12.12 -16.85 -22.96
C PHE A 373 -11.97 -15.66 -22.01
N LEU A 374 -10.85 -14.96 -22.16
CA LEU A 374 -10.55 -13.67 -21.56
C LEU A 374 -10.88 -12.56 -22.58
N ASP A 375 -11.51 -11.48 -22.13
CA ASP A 375 -11.80 -10.29 -22.95
C ASP A 375 -10.71 -9.24 -22.75
N LEU A 376 -9.90 -8.99 -23.78
CA LEU A 376 -8.75 -8.08 -23.68
C LEU A 376 -9.15 -6.61 -23.64
N GLY A 377 -10.34 -6.27 -24.15
CA GLY A 377 -10.91 -4.94 -24.00
C GLY A 377 -11.22 -4.63 -22.53
N LYS A 378 -11.73 -5.62 -21.79
CA LYS A 378 -11.93 -5.52 -20.33
C LYS A 378 -10.62 -5.50 -19.55
N VAL A 379 -9.60 -6.27 -19.96
CA VAL A 379 -8.26 -6.19 -19.35
C VAL A 379 -7.70 -4.78 -19.50
N ARG A 380 -7.65 -4.24 -20.74
CA ARG A 380 -7.17 -2.88 -21.00
C ARG A 380 -7.95 -1.83 -20.21
N ARG A 381 -9.27 -1.98 -20.15
CA ARG A 381 -10.15 -1.08 -19.38
C ARG A 381 -9.78 -1.10 -17.88
N ALA A 382 -9.57 -2.28 -17.30
CA ALA A 382 -9.15 -2.42 -15.91
C ALA A 382 -7.79 -1.75 -15.62
N VAL A 383 -6.85 -1.79 -16.58
CA VAL A 383 -5.58 -1.03 -16.50
C VAL A 383 -5.84 0.47 -16.52
N ALA A 384 -6.60 0.96 -17.50
CA ALA A 384 -6.89 2.39 -17.66
C ALA A 384 -7.59 3.01 -16.43
N GLU A 385 -8.43 2.21 -15.77
CA GLU A 385 -9.22 2.64 -14.60
C GLU A 385 -8.51 2.38 -13.27
N GLY A 386 -7.29 1.81 -13.27
CA GLY A 386 -6.57 1.46 -12.04
C GLY A 386 -7.27 0.39 -11.18
N ARG A 387 -8.12 -0.44 -11.79
CA ARG A 387 -8.90 -1.52 -11.15
C ARG A 387 -8.26 -2.90 -11.29
N PHE A 388 -6.96 -2.94 -11.55
CA PHE A 388 -6.25 -4.19 -11.74
C PHE A 388 -6.15 -4.98 -10.41
N PRO A 389 -6.36 -6.32 -10.42
CA PRO A 389 -6.26 -7.15 -9.22
C PRO A 389 -4.90 -7.09 -8.53
N ASP A 390 -4.89 -6.91 -7.21
CA ASP A 390 -3.64 -6.93 -6.41
C ASP A 390 -2.98 -8.29 -6.33
N GLU A 391 -3.75 -9.36 -6.55
CA GLU A 391 -3.23 -10.73 -6.66
C GLU A 391 -2.36 -10.90 -7.90
N LEU A 392 -2.55 -10.05 -8.92
CA LEU A 392 -1.75 -10.04 -10.14
C LEU A 392 -0.58 -9.05 -10.05
N VAL A 393 -0.64 -8.09 -9.12
CA VAL A 393 0.48 -7.20 -8.82
C VAL A 393 1.54 -8.04 -8.11
N VAL A 394 2.68 -8.18 -8.78
CA VAL A 394 3.79 -9.04 -8.36
C VAL A 394 4.22 -8.67 -6.94
N PRO A 395 4.43 -9.64 -6.03
CA PRO A 395 5.02 -9.36 -4.73
C PRO A 395 6.41 -8.72 -4.92
N GLU A 396 6.70 -7.64 -4.20
CA GLU A 396 8.05 -7.11 -4.09
C GLU A 396 8.94 -8.22 -3.49
N SER A 397 9.77 -8.86 -4.32
CA SER A 397 10.71 -9.92 -3.94
C SER A 397 11.99 -9.40 -3.27
N ALA A 398 12.04 -8.10 -2.97
CA ALA A 398 13.17 -7.50 -2.29
C ALA A 398 13.27 -8.04 -0.86
N ARG A 399 14.42 -8.65 -0.53
CA ARG A 399 14.72 -9.12 0.82
C ARG A 399 14.70 -7.99 1.84
N LEU A 400 15.12 -6.79 1.43
CA LEU A 400 15.14 -5.58 2.25
C LEU A 400 14.07 -4.59 1.78
N VAL A 401 13.19 -4.20 2.69
CA VAL A 401 12.12 -3.22 2.45
C VAL A 401 12.31 -1.98 3.31
N VAL A 402 12.31 -0.80 2.71
CA VAL A 402 12.23 0.47 3.42
C VAL A 402 10.78 0.92 3.42
N SER A 403 10.19 1.10 4.59
CA SER A 403 8.77 1.47 4.69
C SER A 403 8.52 2.43 5.83
N THR A 404 7.40 3.16 5.79
CA THR A 404 6.91 3.81 6.99
C THR A 404 6.17 2.80 7.87
N VAL A 405 6.15 3.02 9.18
CA VAL A 405 5.41 2.15 10.12
C VAL A 405 3.95 1.94 9.67
N HIS A 406 3.29 3.01 9.22
CA HIS A 406 1.92 2.99 8.72
C HIS A 406 1.72 2.07 7.50
N ARG A 407 2.71 1.98 6.61
CA ARG A 407 2.66 1.14 5.40
C ARG A 407 3.10 -0.30 5.66
N ALA A 408 3.84 -0.53 6.75
CA ALA A 408 4.26 -1.84 7.20
C ALA A 408 3.23 -2.53 8.11
N LYS A 409 2.18 -1.82 8.56
CA LYS A 409 1.09 -2.44 9.32
C LYS A 409 0.42 -3.54 8.50
N GLY A 410 0.09 -4.65 9.16
CA GLY A 410 -0.44 -5.86 8.53
C GLY A 410 0.61 -6.73 7.83
N LEU A 411 1.88 -6.29 7.78
CA LEU A 411 2.99 -7.08 7.24
C LEU A 411 3.87 -7.60 8.37
N GLU A 412 4.63 -8.65 8.05
CA GLU A 412 5.51 -9.36 8.97
C GLU A 412 6.88 -9.50 8.30
N TYR A 413 7.94 -9.38 9.11
CA TYR A 413 9.32 -9.51 8.65
C TYR A 413 10.10 -10.32 9.67
N ASP A 414 11.09 -11.08 9.23
CA ASP A 414 11.94 -11.87 10.12
C ASP A 414 12.84 -10.93 10.94
N ARG A 415 13.39 -9.89 10.30
CA ARG A 415 14.13 -8.79 10.95
C ARG A 415 13.44 -7.44 10.74
N VAL A 416 13.40 -6.64 11.81
CA VAL A 416 13.00 -5.23 11.74
C VAL A 416 14.09 -4.35 12.33
N ILE A 417 14.50 -3.36 11.56
CA ILE A 417 15.42 -2.29 11.97
C ILE A 417 14.62 -1.01 12.12
N LEU A 418 14.58 -0.46 13.34
CA LEU A 418 13.92 0.83 13.61
C LEU A 418 14.91 1.98 13.52
N LEU A 419 14.50 3.09 12.92
CA LEU A 419 15.21 4.34 13.12
C LEU A 419 15.01 4.81 14.57
N ALA A 420 16.10 5.21 15.23
CA ALA A 420 16.08 5.71 16.59
C ALA A 420 15.00 6.79 16.74
N PRO A 421 13.98 6.58 17.60
CA PRO A 421 12.85 7.48 17.70
C PRO A 421 13.28 8.81 18.33
N PRO A 422 12.71 9.95 17.89
CA PRO A 422 13.02 11.25 18.49
C PRO A 422 12.52 11.31 19.93
N THR A 423 13.23 12.05 20.77
CA THR A 423 12.76 12.33 22.12
C THR A 423 11.51 13.21 22.10
N PRO A 424 10.63 13.14 23.14
CA PRO A 424 9.48 14.05 23.23
C PRO A 424 9.86 15.54 23.17
N ALA A 425 11.04 15.90 23.65
CA ALA A 425 11.56 17.26 23.57
C ALA A 425 11.90 17.68 22.13
N GLU A 426 12.49 16.79 21.33
CA GLU A 426 12.76 17.03 19.92
C GLU A 426 11.48 17.11 19.08
N LEU A 427 10.49 16.28 19.40
CA LEU A 427 9.17 16.32 18.76
C LEU A 427 8.51 17.69 18.94
N ARG A 428 8.48 18.20 20.17
CA ARG A 428 7.88 19.51 20.50
C ARG A 428 8.64 20.69 19.89
N LYS A 429 9.93 20.55 19.59
CA LYS A 429 10.70 21.58 18.86
C LYS A 429 10.35 21.63 17.37
N ARG A 430 9.94 20.50 16.78
CA ARG A 430 9.72 20.35 15.33
C ARG A 430 8.25 20.50 14.92
N HIS A 431 7.32 20.26 15.84
CA HIS A 431 5.89 20.24 15.56
C HIS A 431 5.12 21.08 16.57
N THR A 432 4.19 21.91 16.08
CA THR A 432 3.31 22.75 16.90
C THR A 432 2.35 21.92 17.75
N THR A 433 1.90 20.77 17.24
CA THR A 433 1.09 19.78 17.94
C THR A 433 1.78 18.42 17.86
N VAL A 434 1.91 17.75 19.00
CA VAL A 434 2.45 16.39 19.12
C VAL A 434 1.41 15.58 19.87
N ASP A 435 1.07 14.41 19.34
CA ASP A 435 0.22 13.42 19.99
C ASP A 435 1.12 12.25 20.47
N PRO A 436 1.53 12.22 21.74
CA PRO A 436 2.38 11.17 22.26
C PRO A 436 1.71 9.79 22.27
N ALA A 437 0.37 9.72 22.31
CA ALA A 437 -0.35 8.45 22.28
C ALA A 437 -0.28 7.83 20.87
N ALA A 438 -0.44 8.65 19.82
CA ALA A 438 -0.22 8.21 18.44
C ALA A 438 1.24 7.77 18.19
N GLU A 439 2.23 8.51 18.73
CA GLU A 439 3.65 8.11 18.62
C GLU A 439 3.93 6.80 19.39
N ALA A 440 3.33 6.59 20.57
CA ALA A 440 3.42 5.35 21.32
C ALA A 440 2.83 4.16 20.55
N ARG A 441 1.63 4.33 19.97
CA ARG A 441 0.98 3.30 19.13
C ARG A 441 1.82 2.98 17.90
N ALA A 442 2.34 3.99 17.20
CA ALA A 442 3.22 3.79 16.05
C ALA A 442 4.50 3.01 16.43
N LEU A 443 5.18 3.41 17.50
CA LEU A 443 6.38 2.71 17.96
C LEU A 443 6.07 1.27 18.42
N TYR A 444 4.97 1.06 19.14
CA TYR A 444 4.50 -0.27 19.53
C TYR A 444 4.21 -1.15 18.31
N VAL A 445 3.52 -0.63 17.29
CA VAL A 445 3.26 -1.36 16.03
C VAL A 445 4.58 -1.76 15.38
N ALA A 446 5.54 -0.83 15.31
CA ALA A 446 6.85 -1.07 14.70
C ALA A 446 7.64 -2.17 15.44
N MET A 447 7.67 -2.11 16.77
CA MET A 447 8.36 -3.09 17.63
C MET A 447 7.68 -4.45 17.68
N THR A 448 6.44 -4.57 17.19
CA THR A 448 5.68 -5.84 17.13
C THR A 448 5.55 -6.41 15.71
N ARG A 449 6.25 -5.81 14.73
CA ARG A 449 6.40 -6.36 13.37
C ARG A 449 7.41 -7.51 13.22
N PRO A 450 8.53 -7.58 13.96
CA PRO A 450 9.52 -8.63 13.75
C PRO A 450 9.04 -9.99 14.27
N ARG A 451 9.47 -11.05 13.60
CA ARG A 451 9.34 -12.43 14.08
C ARG A 451 10.56 -12.87 14.89
N VAL A 452 11.76 -12.53 14.42
CA VAL A 452 13.03 -13.05 14.96
C VAL A 452 13.91 -11.95 15.53
N ASP A 453 14.14 -10.86 14.79
CA ASP A 453 15.17 -9.89 15.18
C ASP A 453 14.63 -8.46 15.20
N LEU A 454 14.85 -7.75 16.30
CA LEU A 454 14.53 -6.33 16.46
C LEU A 454 15.79 -5.57 16.86
N CYS A 455 16.22 -4.69 15.98
CA CYS A 455 17.37 -3.82 16.18
C CYS A 455 17.05 -2.38 15.81
N HIS A 456 17.97 -1.47 16.12
CA HIS A 456 17.82 -0.07 15.77
C HIS A 456 19.09 0.53 15.18
N VAL A 457 18.91 1.60 14.41
CA VAL A 457 19.99 2.43 13.84
C VAL A 457 19.71 3.89 14.15
N LYS A 458 20.74 4.72 14.14
CA LYS A 458 20.61 6.17 14.25
C LYS A 458 19.79 6.72 13.08
N ALA A 459 18.81 7.58 13.39
CA ALA A 459 18.00 8.23 12.37
C ALA A 459 18.88 9.17 11.50
N PRO A 460 18.75 9.13 10.15
CA PRO A 460 19.52 9.98 9.27
C PRO A 460 19.04 11.45 9.36
N ASN A 461 19.91 12.38 8.96
CA ASN A 461 19.56 13.79 8.93
C ASN A 461 18.62 14.10 7.75
N THR A 462 17.40 14.54 8.05
CA THR A 462 16.40 14.93 7.04
C THR A 462 16.15 16.44 6.97
N SER A 463 16.99 17.28 7.60
CA SER A 463 16.74 18.73 7.71
C SER A 463 16.74 19.48 6.37
N HIS A 464 17.45 18.93 5.38
CA HIS A 464 17.52 19.47 4.03
C HIS A 464 16.28 19.10 3.19
N LEU A 465 15.51 18.07 3.57
CA LEU A 465 14.27 17.71 2.89
C LEU A 465 13.11 18.56 3.38
N ARG A 466 12.43 19.19 2.43
CA ARG A 466 11.25 20.02 2.67
C ARG A 466 10.09 19.48 1.84
N ARG A 467 8.87 19.85 2.22
CA ARG A 467 7.64 19.48 1.51
C ARG A 467 6.98 20.74 0.98
N GLU A 468 6.72 20.79 -0.31
CA GLU A 468 5.92 21.84 -0.94
C GLU A 468 4.44 21.65 -0.57
N CYS A 469 3.75 22.71 -0.16
CA CYS A 469 2.41 22.58 0.42
C CYS A 469 1.34 22.33 -0.65
N ARG A 470 1.47 22.92 -1.83
CA ARG A 470 0.47 22.83 -2.91
C ARG A 470 0.47 21.48 -3.60
N THR A 471 1.66 20.93 -3.81
CA THR A 471 1.84 19.66 -4.53
C THR A 471 2.05 18.48 -3.57
N GLY A 472 2.34 18.75 -2.29
CA GLY A 472 2.74 17.72 -1.32
C GLY A 472 4.11 17.11 -1.59
N ARG A 473 4.85 17.63 -2.59
CA ARG A 473 6.06 17.01 -3.11
C ARG A 473 7.27 17.33 -2.25
N HIS A 474 8.13 16.34 -2.03
CA HIS A 474 9.38 16.54 -1.32
C HIS A 474 10.45 17.12 -2.25
N TYR A 475 11.26 18.04 -1.73
CA TYR A 475 12.37 18.65 -2.44
C TYR A 475 13.57 18.86 -1.52
N ILE A 476 14.76 18.94 -2.12
CA ILE A 476 16.01 19.22 -1.40
C ILE A 476 16.20 20.74 -1.34
N GLY A 477 16.09 21.31 -0.14
CA GLY A 477 16.28 22.73 0.13
C GLY A 477 17.68 23.05 0.63
N GLY A 478 18.04 24.33 0.57
CA GLY A 478 19.27 24.84 1.20
C GLY A 478 19.04 25.57 2.51
N TRP A 479 20.13 26.03 3.12
CA TRP A 479 20.09 26.97 4.25
C TRP A 479 19.24 28.20 3.94
N GLN A 480 19.38 28.74 2.73
CA GLN A 480 18.53 29.82 2.22
C GLN A 480 17.18 29.27 1.76
N SER A 481 16.10 29.91 2.20
CA SER A 481 14.72 29.43 1.99
C SER A 481 14.29 29.32 0.53
N TYR A 482 14.95 30.05 -0.38
CA TYR A 482 14.67 30.05 -1.81
C TYR A 482 15.55 29.08 -2.62
N ARG A 483 16.66 28.57 -2.06
CA ARG A 483 17.52 27.63 -2.80
C ARG A 483 16.87 26.25 -2.89
N ARG A 484 16.93 25.67 -4.08
CA ARG A 484 16.41 24.33 -4.42
C ARG A 484 17.53 23.55 -5.11
N PHE A 485 17.80 22.35 -4.60
CA PHE A 485 18.90 21.48 -5.07
C PHE A 485 18.41 20.15 -5.62
N GLY A 486 17.10 19.87 -5.54
CA GLY A 486 16.58 18.60 -5.96
C GLY A 486 15.10 18.44 -5.71
N ILE A 487 14.53 17.38 -6.27
CA ILE A 487 13.11 17.03 -6.20
C ILE A 487 12.98 15.51 -6.02
N ALA A 488 12.08 15.07 -5.16
CA ALA A 488 11.77 13.65 -5.02
C ALA A 488 10.92 13.18 -6.20
N ALA A 489 11.20 11.98 -6.70
CA ALA A 489 10.33 11.31 -7.67
C ALA A 489 9.00 10.87 -7.04
N ALA A 490 7.97 10.77 -7.87
CA ALA A 490 6.61 10.40 -7.54
C ALA A 490 6.00 9.47 -8.61
N ASP A 491 4.90 8.83 -8.22
CA ASP A 491 4.30 7.66 -8.89
C ASP A 491 3.84 7.87 -10.34
N ARG A 492 3.67 9.13 -10.79
CA ARG A 492 3.20 9.47 -12.15
C ARG A 492 4.09 10.49 -12.83
N ASP A 493 5.39 10.44 -12.51
CA ASP A 493 6.34 11.38 -13.07
C ASP A 493 6.74 11.07 -14.51
N VAL A 494 6.48 9.86 -15.00
CA VAL A 494 6.76 9.45 -16.38
C VAL A 494 5.48 9.55 -17.20
N CYS A 495 5.59 9.99 -18.44
CA CYS A 495 4.47 10.21 -19.34
C CYS A 495 3.78 8.88 -19.71
N HIS A 496 2.46 8.82 -19.57
CA HIS A 496 1.63 7.66 -19.91
C HIS A 496 0.85 7.84 -21.22
N GLU A 497 0.86 9.04 -21.82
CA GLU A 497 0.02 9.37 -22.96
C GLU A 497 0.59 8.87 -24.30
N VAL A 498 1.91 8.81 -24.38
CA VAL A 498 2.66 8.42 -25.58
C VAL A 498 3.67 7.33 -25.23
N PRO A 499 3.80 6.26 -26.05
CA PRO A 499 4.82 5.25 -25.85
C PRO A 499 6.23 5.84 -25.89
N PRO A 500 7.12 5.43 -24.96
CA PRO A 500 8.53 5.78 -25.02
C PRO A 500 9.13 5.46 -26.39
N GLY A 501 9.84 6.41 -27.00
CA GLY A 501 10.47 6.26 -28.31
C GLY A 501 9.61 6.68 -29.52
N THR A 502 8.43 7.28 -29.33
CA THR A 502 7.57 7.74 -30.44
C THR A 502 8.12 8.99 -31.15
N ASP A 503 8.74 9.92 -30.39
CA ASP A 503 9.27 11.19 -30.90
C ASP A 503 10.77 11.35 -30.62
N VAL A 504 11.51 10.26 -30.74
CA VAL A 504 12.95 10.22 -30.47
C VAL A 504 13.69 9.89 -31.78
N PRO A 505 14.65 10.72 -32.22
CA PRO A 505 15.45 10.43 -33.41
C PRO A 505 16.14 9.07 -33.31
N ASP A 506 16.23 8.37 -34.44
CA ASP A 506 17.01 7.13 -34.60
C ASP A 506 16.60 5.95 -33.68
N THR A 507 15.41 5.99 -33.08
CA THR A 507 14.81 4.86 -32.36
C THR A 507 13.33 4.73 -32.69
N THR A 508 12.76 3.56 -32.40
CA THR A 508 11.32 3.33 -32.51
C THR A 508 10.77 2.99 -31.13
N ALA A 509 9.45 3.19 -30.94
CA ALA A 509 8.80 2.80 -29.71
C ALA A 509 8.98 1.31 -29.43
N LEU A 510 8.85 0.45 -30.45
CA LEU A 510 9.07 -0.99 -30.33
C LEU A 510 10.48 -1.33 -29.82
N ALA A 511 11.52 -0.67 -30.34
CA ALA A 511 12.90 -0.88 -29.91
C ALA A 511 13.15 -0.42 -28.47
N VAL A 512 12.43 0.61 -27.99
CA VAL A 512 12.48 1.03 -26.58
C VAL A 512 11.73 0.04 -25.69
N GLN A 513 10.57 -0.47 -26.12
CA GLN A 513 9.84 -1.51 -25.38
C GLN A 513 10.69 -2.78 -25.17
N GLU A 514 11.38 -3.24 -26.22
CA GLU A 514 12.30 -4.38 -26.11
C GLU A 514 13.46 -4.08 -25.15
N TYR A 515 14.03 -2.87 -25.22
CA TYR A 515 15.10 -2.45 -24.32
C TYR A 515 14.65 -2.42 -22.85
N LEU A 516 13.47 -1.85 -22.56
CA LEU A 516 12.88 -1.84 -21.22
C LEU A 516 12.80 -3.26 -20.68
N LEU A 517 12.30 -4.21 -21.46
CA LEU A 517 12.10 -5.59 -21.00
C LEU A 517 13.39 -6.39 -20.80
N THR A 518 14.48 -6.03 -21.46
CA THR A 518 15.70 -6.85 -21.52
C THR A 518 16.90 -6.25 -20.79
N HIS A 519 16.91 -4.94 -20.57
CA HIS A 519 18.08 -4.22 -20.04
C HIS A 519 17.75 -3.30 -18.85
N VAL A 520 16.47 -3.13 -18.51
CA VAL A 520 16.05 -2.23 -17.42
C VAL A 520 15.49 -3.06 -16.28
N HIS A 521 16.11 -2.90 -15.12
CA HIS A 521 15.80 -3.63 -13.91
C HIS A 521 15.47 -2.67 -12.76
N PRO A 522 14.64 -3.09 -11.78
CA PRO A 522 14.50 -2.38 -10.51
C PRO A 522 15.87 -2.05 -9.90
N GLY A 523 16.03 -0.83 -9.41
CA GLY A 523 17.27 -0.32 -8.81
C GLY A 523 18.21 0.38 -9.80
N ASP A 524 18.03 0.21 -11.11
CA ASP A 524 18.92 0.81 -12.11
C ASP A 524 18.93 2.34 -12.06
N PRO A 525 20.10 2.99 -12.15
CA PRO A 525 20.19 4.45 -12.10
C PRO A 525 19.61 5.09 -13.37
N VAL A 526 18.81 6.13 -13.19
CA VAL A 526 18.26 6.93 -14.28
C VAL A 526 18.49 8.41 -14.07
N THR A 527 18.48 9.13 -15.18
CA THR A 527 18.79 10.55 -15.21
C THR A 527 17.77 11.27 -16.07
N LEU A 528 17.23 12.38 -15.57
CA LEU A 528 16.40 13.28 -16.37
C LEU A 528 17.30 14.33 -17.01
N ARG A 529 17.17 14.52 -18.33
CA ARG A 529 17.92 15.52 -19.10
C ARG A 529 16.97 16.49 -19.78
N LEU A 530 17.25 17.78 -19.64
CA LEU A 530 16.50 18.83 -20.30
C LEU A 530 16.58 18.65 -21.82
N ARG A 531 15.43 18.53 -22.50
CA ARG A 531 15.39 18.39 -23.97
C ARG A 531 15.64 19.74 -24.66
N HIS A 532 14.96 20.78 -24.18
CA HIS A 532 15.12 22.17 -24.62
C HIS A 532 14.60 23.12 -23.54
N GLU A 533 14.91 24.41 -23.65
CA GLU A 533 14.55 25.40 -22.62
C GLU A 533 13.14 25.99 -22.78
N LEU A 534 12.43 25.70 -23.88
CA LEU A 534 11.07 26.20 -24.10
C LEU A 534 10.08 25.53 -23.15
N PRO A 535 9.36 26.29 -22.30
CA PRO A 535 8.30 25.75 -21.44
C PRO A 535 7.14 25.17 -22.24
N MET A 536 6.52 24.10 -21.74
CA MET A 536 5.34 23.48 -22.37
C MET A 536 4.02 24.20 -22.03
N GLY A 537 4.05 25.11 -21.07
CA GLY A 537 2.89 25.86 -20.58
C GLY A 537 3.30 26.93 -19.57
N VAL A 538 2.38 27.82 -19.21
CA VAL A 538 2.63 28.97 -18.30
C VAL A 538 3.02 28.54 -16.88
N ASP A 539 2.57 27.36 -16.46
CA ASP A 539 2.78 26.75 -15.14
C ASP A 539 3.59 25.46 -15.23
N GLN A 540 4.35 25.28 -16.31
CA GLN A 540 5.12 24.05 -16.56
C GLN A 540 6.61 24.35 -16.74
N SER A 541 7.43 23.43 -16.27
CA SER A 541 8.83 23.37 -16.69
C SER A 541 8.94 22.94 -18.17
N PRO A 542 10.11 23.14 -18.80
CA PRO A 542 10.40 22.53 -20.09
C PRO A 542 10.45 20.99 -20.00
N PRO A 543 10.41 20.28 -21.13
CA PRO A 543 10.37 18.82 -21.13
C PRO A 543 11.74 18.21 -20.79
N TYR A 544 11.69 17.11 -20.01
CA TYR A 544 12.86 16.31 -19.65
C TYR A 544 12.73 14.88 -20.20
N ALA A 545 13.78 14.42 -20.87
CA ALA A 545 13.94 13.04 -21.30
C ALA A 545 14.47 12.18 -20.13
N LEU A 546 13.93 10.99 -19.97
CA LEU A 546 14.40 9.99 -19.01
C LEU A 546 15.43 9.07 -19.70
N HIS A 547 16.65 9.02 -19.17
CA HIS A 547 17.73 8.20 -19.71
C HIS A 547 18.15 7.08 -18.77
N HIS A 548 18.37 5.90 -19.34
CA HIS A 548 19.01 4.75 -18.71
C HIS A 548 20.22 4.32 -19.54
N ALA A 549 21.39 4.18 -18.91
CA ALA A 549 22.66 3.87 -19.60
C ALA A 549 22.93 4.74 -20.86
N GLY A 550 22.51 6.01 -20.83
CA GLY A 550 22.64 6.95 -21.95
C GLY A 550 21.51 6.90 -22.99
N ARG A 551 20.72 5.83 -23.04
CA ARG A 551 19.58 5.67 -23.94
C ARG A 551 18.32 6.32 -23.37
N GLU A 552 17.56 7.03 -24.20
CA GLU A 552 16.27 7.56 -23.79
C GLU A 552 15.23 6.42 -23.68
N ILE A 553 14.57 6.34 -22.53
CA ILE A 553 13.58 5.31 -22.19
C ILE A 553 12.21 5.88 -21.82
N GLY A 554 12.01 7.19 -21.95
CA GLY A 554 10.74 7.87 -21.69
C GLY A 554 10.90 9.39 -21.55
N GLU A 555 9.79 10.06 -21.27
CA GLU A 555 9.73 11.49 -20.96
C GLU A 555 8.98 11.70 -19.65
N VAL A 556 9.25 12.80 -18.95
CA VAL A 556 8.46 13.21 -17.79
C VAL A 556 7.01 13.58 -18.17
N SER A 557 6.09 13.36 -17.24
CA SER A 557 4.68 13.71 -17.39
C SER A 557 4.43 15.21 -17.25
N GLU A 558 3.25 15.66 -17.66
CA GLU A 558 2.79 17.02 -17.38
C GLU A 558 2.73 17.33 -15.89
N GLN A 559 2.30 16.37 -15.06
CA GLN A 559 2.24 16.53 -13.61
C GLN A 559 3.63 16.81 -13.03
N PHE A 560 4.65 16.05 -13.43
CA PHE A 560 6.03 16.33 -13.03
C PHE A 560 6.44 17.74 -13.42
N ARG A 561 6.11 18.17 -14.65
CA ARG A 561 6.48 19.51 -15.12
C ARG A 561 5.85 20.63 -14.31
N ARG A 562 4.57 20.50 -13.95
CA ARG A 562 3.84 21.44 -13.07
C ARG A 562 4.38 21.45 -11.65
N ASP A 563 4.70 20.27 -11.12
CA ASP A 563 5.27 20.13 -9.79
C ASP A 563 6.67 20.76 -9.71
N LEU A 564 7.53 20.47 -10.69
CA LEU A 564 8.87 21.06 -10.78
C LEU A 564 8.77 22.58 -10.90
N PHE A 565 7.87 23.09 -11.74
CA PHE A 565 7.61 24.52 -11.82
C PHE A 565 7.21 25.11 -10.46
N THR A 566 6.28 24.46 -9.75
CA THR A 566 5.79 24.95 -8.45
C THR A 566 6.88 24.94 -7.39
N VAL A 567 7.72 23.90 -7.35
CA VAL A 567 8.85 23.79 -6.40
C VAL A 567 9.91 24.86 -6.67
N GLU A 568 10.16 25.18 -7.94
CA GLU A 568 11.16 26.16 -8.37
C GLU A 568 10.67 27.61 -8.32
N LYS A 569 9.37 27.86 -8.50
CA LYS A 569 8.78 29.20 -8.53
C LYS A 569 8.58 29.75 -7.10
N VAL A 570 9.65 30.29 -6.52
CA VAL A 570 9.64 30.80 -5.13
C VAL A 570 8.75 32.04 -4.94
N SER A 571 8.65 32.92 -5.94
CA SER A 571 7.79 34.10 -5.93
C SER A 571 7.29 34.46 -7.33
N ALA A 572 6.30 35.36 -7.45
CA ALA A 572 5.73 35.75 -8.74
C ALA A 572 6.78 36.26 -9.73
N ASN A 573 7.74 37.06 -9.25
CA ASN A 573 8.80 37.66 -10.06
C ASN A 573 10.08 36.80 -10.13
N TRP A 574 10.07 35.60 -9.53
CA TRP A 574 11.23 34.72 -9.52
C TRP A 574 11.46 34.12 -10.92
N GLU A 575 12.59 34.43 -11.54
CA GLU A 575 13.01 33.77 -12.77
C GLU A 575 13.63 32.40 -12.44
N ILE A 576 13.12 31.37 -13.09
CA ILE A 576 13.58 30.00 -12.87
C ILE A 576 14.73 29.73 -13.83
N THR A 577 15.92 29.49 -13.29
CA THR A 577 16.94 28.73 -14.02
C THR A 577 16.52 27.27 -13.96
N TRP A 578 16.39 26.57 -15.08
CA TRP A 578 16.05 25.15 -15.07
C TRP A 578 17.30 24.28 -14.88
N PRO A 579 17.23 23.16 -14.14
CA PRO A 579 18.35 22.21 -14.11
C PRO A 579 18.52 21.58 -15.49
N PHE A 580 19.76 21.47 -15.97
CA PHE A 580 20.05 20.77 -17.22
C PHE A 580 19.93 19.24 -17.03
N GLU A 581 20.27 18.75 -15.83
CA GLU A 581 20.24 17.34 -15.50
C GLU A 581 19.73 17.12 -14.07
N ILE A 582 18.94 16.07 -13.85
CA ILE A 582 18.49 15.61 -12.52
C ILE A 582 18.96 14.17 -12.34
N THR A 583 19.82 13.95 -11.34
CA THR A 583 20.52 12.67 -11.09
C THR A 583 20.14 12.06 -9.74
N GLY A 584 20.44 10.79 -9.49
CA GLY A 584 20.12 10.13 -8.21
C GLY A 584 18.72 9.50 -8.16
N LEU A 585 18.01 9.51 -9.30
CA LEU A 585 16.78 8.78 -9.51
C LEU A 585 17.10 7.34 -9.94
N ARG A 586 16.16 6.43 -9.71
CA ARG A 586 16.29 5.01 -10.09
C ARG A 586 15.02 4.49 -10.72
N VAL A 587 15.15 3.46 -11.55
CA VAL A 587 14.01 2.62 -11.92
C VAL A 587 13.55 1.91 -10.68
N ASP A 588 12.27 2.02 -10.42
CA ASP A 588 11.61 1.34 -9.32
C ASP A 588 10.99 0.05 -9.84
N THR A 589 10.18 0.15 -10.89
CA THR A 589 9.64 -1.01 -11.60
C THR A 589 9.25 -0.62 -13.03
N LEU A 590 8.90 -1.62 -13.84
CA LEU A 590 8.26 -1.44 -15.13
C LEU A 590 6.76 -1.67 -14.98
N GLU A 591 5.95 -0.75 -15.48
CA GLU A 591 4.49 -0.87 -15.41
C GLU A 591 3.83 -0.82 -16.78
N THR A 592 2.67 -1.47 -16.88
CA THR A 592 1.78 -1.37 -18.03
C THR A 592 0.87 -0.16 -17.88
N VAL A 593 0.84 0.68 -18.90
CA VAL A 593 -0.10 1.80 -19.01
C VAL A 593 -1.04 1.57 -20.18
N ALA A 594 -2.26 2.11 -20.06
CA ALA A 594 -3.24 2.09 -21.13
C ALA A 594 -3.45 3.52 -21.65
N GLY A 595 -3.19 3.71 -22.94
CA GLY A 595 -3.43 4.97 -23.64
C GLY A 595 -4.37 4.79 -24.83
N SER A 596 -4.25 5.69 -25.81
CA SER A 596 -5.05 5.62 -27.04
C SER A 596 -4.60 4.44 -27.92
N ALA A 597 -5.57 3.63 -28.36
CA ALA A 597 -5.33 2.56 -29.33
C ALA A 597 -4.68 3.08 -30.62
N ALA A 598 -5.11 4.25 -31.10
CA ALA A 598 -4.54 4.87 -32.30
C ALA A 598 -3.09 5.33 -32.11
N VAL A 599 -2.70 5.72 -30.89
CA VAL A 599 -1.31 6.07 -30.57
C VAL A 599 -0.46 4.80 -30.53
N GLY A 600 -0.91 3.76 -29.83
CA GLY A 600 -0.23 2.46 -29.76
C GLY A 600 -0.04 1.82 -31.13
N ALA A 601 -1.08 1.82 -31.98
CA ALA A 601 -1.02 1.26 -33.32
C ALA A 601 -0.02 2.01 -34.22
N ARG A 602 -0.02 3.35 -34.20
CA ARG A 602 0.95 4.18 -34.94
C ARG A 602 2.39 3.95 -34.48
N ALA A 603 2.58 3.66 -33.20
CA ALA A 603 3.87 3.32 -32.61
C ALA A 603 4.32 1.86 -32.86
N GLY A 604 3.50 1.05 -33.54
CA GLY A 604 3.80 -0.36 -33.82
C GLY A 604 3.58 -1.31 -32.64
N LEU A 605 2.83 -0.90 -31.62
CA LEU A 605 2.57 -1.66 -30.39
C LEU A 605 1.22 -2.39 -30.39
N GLY A 606 0.54 -2.43 -31.54
CA GLY A 606 -0.74 -3.11 -31.73
C GLY A 606 -1.97 -2.28 -31.34
N ASP A 607 -3.14 -2.87 -31.55
CA ASP A 607 -4.43 -2.15 -31.52
C ASP A 607 -5.05 -2.04 -30.12
N HIS A 608 -4.42 -2.67 -29.13
CA HIS A 608 -4.92 -2.67 -27.75
C HIS A 608 -4.53 -1.41 -26.97
N GLY A 609 -3.67 -0.53 -27.50
CA GLY A 609 -3.36 0.75 -26.85
C GLY A 609 -2.78 0.63 -25.44
N ALA A 610 -1.89 -0.34 -25.23
CA ALA A 610 -1.18 -0.53 -23.97
C ALA A 610 0.32 -0.71 -24.24
N TRP A 611 1.16 -0.21 -23.34
CA TRP A 611 2.62 -0.29 -23.45
C TRP A 611 3.28 -0.24 -22.08
N VAL A 612 4.56 -0.58 -22.05
CA VAL A 612 5.41 -0.55 -20.87
C VAL A 612 6.03 0.84 -20.71
N VAL A 613 6.01 1.37 -19.49
CA VAL A 613 6.77 2.55 -19.09
C VAL A 613 7.62 2.24 -17.85
N PRO A 614 8.82 2.84 -17.75
CA PRO A 614 9.58 2.78 -16.53
C PRO A 614 8.94 3.71 -15.50
N ARG A 615 8.94 3.26 -14.26
CA ARG A 615 8.62 4.12 -13.12
C ARG A 615 9.88 4.48 -12.37
N ILE A 616 9.94 5.70 -11.87
CA ILE A 616 11.11 6.24 -11.19
C ILE A 616 10.85 6.51 -9.70
N THR A 617 11.90 6.38 -8.90
CA THR A 617 11.91 6.67 -7.46
C THR A 617 13.21 7.35 -7.02
N GLY A 618 13.24 7.82 -5.78
CA GLY A 618 14.42 8.40 -5.14
C GLY A 618 14.44 9.93 -5.10
N LEU A 619 15.60 10.46 -4.69
CA LEU A 619 15.85 11.89 -4.53
C LEU A 619 16.69 12.42 -5.71
N GLY A 620 16.04 13.14 -6.61
CA GLY A 620 16.69 13.75 -7.76
C GLY A 620 17.47 14.98 -7.35
N ARG A 621 18.77 15.05 -7.67
CA ARG A 621 19.65 16.21 -7.46
C ARG A 621 19.89 16.97 -8.76
N TYR A 622 19.74 18.28 -8.68
CA TYR A 622 19.92 19.19 -9.81
C TYR A 622 21.38 19.41 -10.17
N ARG A 623 21.65 19.44 -11.47
CA ARG A 623 22.85 20.02 -12.07
C ARG A 623 22.44 21.16 -12.98
N ARG A 624 22.90 22.37 -12.68
CA ARG A 624 22.52 23.60 -13.37
C ARG A 624 23.60 24.14 -14.31
N THR A 625 24.82 23.64 -14.21
CA THR A 625 25.96 24.06 -15.03
C THR A 625 26.60 22.86 -15.72
N SER A 626 26.95 23.02 -16.99
CA SER A 626 27.66 22.03 -17.80
C SER A 626 29.19 22.15 -17.60
N GLY A 627 29.69 21.72 -16.44
CA GLY A 627 31.13 21.43 -16.25
C GLY A 627 31.83 22.12 -15.06
N SER A 628 32.55 21.29 -14.30
CA SER A 628 33.72 21.60 -13.45
C SER A 628 33.69 22.79 -12.48
N GLN A 629 32.55 23.08 -11.85
CA GLN A 629 32.56 23.68 -10.52
C GLN A 629 31.70 22.80 -9.62
N GLN A 630 32.32 21.75 -9.07
CA GLN A 630 31.84 21.20 -7.81
C GLN A 630 31.95 22.34 -6.78
N GLU A 631 30.86 23.05 -6.52
CA GLU A 631 30.67 23.65 -5.21
C GLU A 631 30.50 22.49 -4.23
N VAL A 632 31.63 21.92 -3.80
CA VAL A 632 31.73 21.24 -2.53
C VAL A 632 31.42 22.29 -1.49
N GLN A 633 30.19 22.29 -0.97
CA GLN A 633 29.89 22.91 0.32
C GLN A 633 28.71 22.19 0.97
N ALA A 634 29.12 21.22 1.80
CA ALA A 634 28.50 20.56 2.95
C ALA A 634 27.02 20.85 3.29
#